data_AF-A0A919I6R7-F1
#
_entry.id   AF-A0A919I6R7-F1
#
_cell.length_a   1.000
_cell.length_b   1.000
_cell.length_c   1.000
_cell.angle_alpha   90.00
_cell.angle_beta   90.00
_cell.angle_gamma   90.00
#
_symmetry.space_group_name_H-M   'P 1'
#
loop_
_entity.id
_entity.type
_entity.pdbx_description
1 polymer ?
#
loop_
_entity_poly.entity_id
_entity_poly.type
_entity_poly.pdbx_seq_one_letter_code
_entity_poly.pdbx_strand_id
1 'polypeptide(L)'
;MLMDSKNIEALLEKYWNAETTLEEERELQEFFKESNFPENLADTAALFRYFEAEKAKKLNENFDTTVTKQVQARHGGKIVDMTNWFRVARIAAGVIVVVASIYLVGQEVRKSGKNIDDTESDPKLAFEETKKALLMISKNFNKAQREASRINLLNEAEQKIQRKPIENEKEQKKVSI
;
A
#
# COMPACT_ATOMS: atom_id res chain seq x y z
N MET A 1 -32.01 43.38 27.78
CA MET A 1 -33.29 43.87 27.22
C MET A 1 -34.21 42.67 27.21
N LEU A 2 -35.40 42.76 27.80
CA LEU A 2 -36.35 41.64 27.78
C LEU A 2 -36.84 41.45 26.34
N MET A 3 -36.46 40.34 25.71
CA MET A 3 -37.02 39.92 24.41
C MET A 3 -38.52 39.64 24.58
N ASP A 4 -39.32 40.05 23.60
CA ASP A 4 -40.74 39.72 23.56
C ASP A 4 -40.96 38.20 23.38
N SER A 5 -41.96 37.65 24.08
CA SER A 5 -42.30 36.21 24.05
C SER A 5 -42.46 35.64 22.64
N LYS A 6 -42.99 36.41 21.69
CA LYS A 6 -43.19 35.97 20.30
C LYS A 6 -41.89 35.80 19.53
N ASN A 7 -40.88 36.62 19.84
CA ASN A 7 -39.58 36.55 19.19
C ASN A 7 -38.80 35.32 19.68
N ILE A 8 -38.94 34.98 20.98
CA ILE A 8 -38.37 33.75 21.56
C ILE A 8 -38.96 32.51 20.90
N GLU A 9 -40.28 32.46 20.67
CA GLU A 9 -40.92 31.31 20.02
C GLU A 9 -40.42 31.09 18.58
N ALA A 10 -40.31 32.16 17.79
CA ALA A 10 -39.75 32.08 16.43
C ALA A 10 -38.26 31.67 16.44
N LEU A 11 -37.50 32.14 17.43
CA LEU A 11 -36.10 31.77 17.58
C LEU A 11 -35.94 30.31 18.01
N LEU A 12 -36.86 29.81 18.84
CA LEU A 12 -36.90 28.42 19.25
C LEU A 12 -37.21 27.50 18.06
N GLU A 13 -38.14 27.87 17.18
CA GLU A 13 -38.41 27.13 15.95
C GLU A 13 -37.14 27.01 15.07
N LYS A 14 -36.38 28.09 14.91
CA LYS A 14 -35.08 28.06 14.24
C LYS A 14 -34.05 27.17 14.95
N TYR A 15 -34.03 27.19 16.29
CA TYR A 15 -33.14 26.33 17.08
C TYR A 15 -33.43 24.86 16.83
N TRP A 16 -34.70 24.48 16.79
CA TRP A 16 -35.13 23.12 16.46
C TRP A 16 -34.79 22.74 15.01
N ASN A 17 -34.82 23.69 14.09
CA ASN A 17 -34.38 23.50 12.70
C ASN A 17 -32.85 23.54 12.52
N ALA A 18 -32.08 23.76 13.60
CA ALA A 18 -30.63 23.94 13.59
C ALA A 18 -30.14 25.09 12.68
N GLU A 19 -30.93 26.18 12.59
CA GLU A 19 -30.64 27.36 11.79
C GLU A 19 -30.14 28.56 12.62
N THR A 20 -29.92 28.37 13.93
CA THR A 20 -29.49 29.43 14.85
C THR A 20 -27.99 29.72 14.79
N THR A 21 -27.64 30.97 15.07
CA THR A 21 -26.26 31.41 15.28
C THR A 21 -25.86 31.31 16.77
N LEU A 22 -24.56 31.36 17.06
CA LEU A 22 -24.04 31.29 18.43
C LEU A 22 -24.50 32.46 19.32
N GLU A 23 -24.75 33.63 18.72
CA GLU A 23 -25.23 34.81 19.45
C GLU A 23 -26.69 34.62 19.88
N GLU A 24 -27.53 34.15 18.96
CA GLU A 24 -28.94 33.81 19.21
C GLU A 24 -29.10 32.69 20.26
N GLU A 25 -28.24 31.67 20.24
CA GLU A 25 -28.24 30.62 21.25
C GLU A 25 -27.87 31.14 22.65
N ARG A 26 -26.98 32.14 22.72
CA ARG A 26 -26.64 32.78 24.00
C ARG A 26 -27.81 33.57 24.55
N GLU A 27 -28.55 34.27 23.69
CA GLU A 27 -29.76 34.98 24.07
C GLU A 27 -30.85 34.03 24.58
N LEU A 28 -31.06 32.88 23.92
CA LEU A 28 -31.96 31.83 24.42
C LEU A 28 -31.54 31.30 25.79
N GLN A 29 -30.24 31.06 26.00
CA GLN A 29 -29.73 30.60 27.30
C GLN A 29 -29.94 31.65 28.40
N GLU A 30 -29.66 32.92 28.14
CA GLU A 30 -29.88 34.00 29.10
C GLU A 30 -31.38 34.16 29.43
N PHE A 31 -32.26 34.07 28.43
CA PHE A 31 -33.70 34.15 28.62
C PHE A 31 -34.25 33.03 29.52
N PHE A 32 -33.85 31.78 29.30
CA PHE A 32 -34.30 30.64 30.12
C PHE A 32 -33.64 30.53 31.51
N LYS A 33 -32.56 31.30 31.71
CA LYS A 33 -31.93 31.47 33.02
C LYS A 33 -32.71 32.43 33.90
N GLU A 34 -33.30 33.47 33.31
CA GLU A 34 -34.23 34.36 34.02
C GLU A 34 -35.52 33.60 34.41
N SER A 35 -36.13 34.01 35.52
CA SER A 35 -37.31 33.31 36.10
C SER A 35 -38.65 33.86 35.60
N ASN A 36 -38.65 34.66 34.53
CA ASN A 36 -39.83 35.37 34.03
C ASN A 36 -40.10 35.00 32.56
N PHE A 37 -40.66 33.81 32.35
CA PHE A 37 -41.10 33.32 31.03
C PHE A 37 -42.52 32.74 31.13
N PRO A 38 -43.28 32.73 30.02
CA PRO A 38 -44.65 32.21 30.00
C PRO A 38 -44.70 30.69 30.21
N GLU A 39 -45.83 30.20 30.75
CA GLU A 39 -46.02 28.80 31.18
C GLU A 39 -45.86 27.79 30.03
N ASN A 40 -46.16 28.18 28.80
CA ASN A 40 -45.99 27.35 27.60
C ASN A 40 -44.53 27.00 27.27
N LEU A 41 -43.56 27.73 27.85
CA LEU A 41 -42.13 27.51 27.63
C LEU A 41 -41.43 26.85 28.82
N ALA A 42 -42.17 26.41 29.84
CA ALA A 42 -41.61 25.83 31.05
C ALA A 42 -40.83 24.53 30.78
N ASP A 43 -41.33 23.67 29.90
CA ASP A 43 -40.67 22.40 29.53
C ASP A 43 -39.35 22.68 28.80
N THR A 44 -39.35 23.65 27.89
CA THR A 44 -38.16 24.10 27.16
C THR A 44 -37.13 24.68 28.13
N ALA A 45 -37.56 25.48 29.11
CA ALA A 45 -36.68 26.03 30.13
C ALA A 45 -35.99 24.94 30.97
N ALA A 46 -36.71 23.89 31.32
CA ALA A 46 -36.15 22.74 32.04
C ALA A 46 -35.05 22.04 31.22
N LEU A 47 -35.24 21.93 29.90
CA LEU A 47 -34.24 21.35 28.99
C LEU A 47 -32.94 22.18 28.94
N PHE A 48 -33.05 23.50 28.74
CA PHE A 48 -31.86 24.38 28.70
C PHE A 48 -31.12 24.38 30.04
N ARG A 49 -31.84 24.37 31.17
CA ARG A 49 -31.23 24.27 32.51
C ARG A 49 -30.53 22.93 32.72
N TYR A 50 -31.10 21.83 32.24
CA TYR A 50 -30.45 20.52 32.28
C TYR A 50 -29.13 20.54 31.50
N PHE A 51 -29.12 21.09 30.29
CA PHE A 51 -27.89 21.21 29.50
C PHE A 51 -26.83 22.09 30.16
N GLU A 52 -27.22 23.21 30.78
CA GLU A 52 -26.27 24.04 31.54
C GLU A 52 -25.67 23.27 32.73
N ALA A 53 -26.51 22.52 33.45
CA ALA A 53 -26.07 21.69 34.59
C ALA A 53 -25.15 20.54 34.16
N GLU A 54 -25.45 19.84 33.06
CA GLU A 54 -24.59 18.78 32.52
C GLU A 54 -23.28 19.33 31.97
N LYS A 55 -23.28 20.52 31.36
CA LYS A 55 -22.06 21.17 30.84
C LYS A 55 -21.04 21.45 31.95
N ALA A 56 -21.50 21.65 33.18
CA ALA A 56 -20.63 21.82 34.35
C ALA A 56 -19.98 20.50 34.81
N LYS A 57 -20.50 19.34 34.41
CA LYS A 57 -19.90 18.05 34.75
C LYS A 57 -18.62 17.85 33.96
N LYS A 58 -17.53 17.65 34.69
CA LYS A 58 -16.24 17.28 34.10
C LYS A 58 -16.17 15.77 33.95
N LEU A 59 -15.55 15.32 32.86
CA LEU A 59 -15.15 13.93 32.71
C LEU A 59 -14.14 13.55 33.80
N ASN A 60 -14.20 12.29 34.22
CA ASN A 60 -13.18 11.71 35.10
C ASN A 60 -11.84 11.68 34.36
N GLU A 61 -10.73 11.96 35.05
CA GLU A 61 -9.36 11.90 34.50
C GLU A 61 -9.04 10.56 33.81
N ASN A 62 -9.71 9.48 34.21
CA ASN A 62 -9.53 8.15 33.63
C ASN A 62 -10.43 7.83 32.43
N PHE A 63 -11.26 8.77 31.96
CA PHE A 63 -12.16 8.54 30.83
C PHE A 63 -11.38 8.25 29.54
N ASP A 64 -10.42 9.11 29.19
CA ASP A 64 -9.63 8.98 27.96
C ASP A 64 -8.83 7.68 27.93
N THR A 65 -8.26 7.28 29.06
CA THR A 65 -7.49 6.04 29.17
C THR A 65 -8.39 4.81 29.01
N THR A 66 -9.61 4.87 29.52
CA THR A 66 -10.59 3.78 29.42
C THR A 66 -11.14 3.64 28.00
N VAL A 67 -11.52 4.75 27.36
CA VAL A 67 -12.04 4.77 25.99
C VAL A 67 -10.96 4.33 25.01
N THR A 68 -9.74 4.87 25.12
CA THR A 68 -8.62 4.52 24.24
C THR A 68 -8.31 3.02 24.32
N LYS A 69 -8.33 2.42 25.52
CA LYS A 69 -8.15 0.98 25.70
C LYS A 69 -9.26 0.16 25.02
N GLN A 70 -10.52 0.57 25.14
CA GLN A 70 -11.64 -0.13 24.50
C GLN A 70 -11.60 -0.04 22.97
N VAL A 71 -11.20 1.11 22.42
CA VAL A 71 -11.05 1.32 20.97
C VAL A 71 -9.87 0.49 20.43
N GLN A 72 -8.73 0.50 21.10
CA GLN A 72 -7.55 -0.29 20.70
C GLN A 72 -7.79 -1.80 20.80
N ALA A 73 -8.53 -2.26 21.81
CA ALA A 73 -8.87 -3.68 21.97
C ALA A 73 -9.71 -4.22 20.79
N ARG A 74 -10.53 -3.37 20.14
CA ARG A 74 -11.32 -3.77 18.96
C ARG A 74 -10.49 -3.93 17.69
N HIS A 75 -9.32 -3.29 17.59
CA HIS A 75 -8.43 -3.38 16.42
C HIS A 75 -7.40 -4.52 16.50
N GLY A 76 -7.42 -5.31 17.58
CA GLY A 76 -6.47 -6.41 17.82
C GLY A 76 -6.75 -7.71 17.06
N GLY A 77 -7.09 -7.63 15.77
CA GLY A 77 -7.00 -8.82 14.91
C GLY A 77 -5.53 -9.19 14.75
N LYS A 78 -5.13 -10.41 15.10
CA LYS A 78 -3.76 -10.88 14.85
C LYS A 78 -3.54 -10.95 13.34
N ILE A 79 -2.91 -9.94 12.76
CA ILE A 79 -2.45 -9.97 11.37
C ILE A 79 -1.27 -10.94 11.35
N VAL A 80 -1.52 -12.18 10.92
CA VAL A 80 -0.47 -13.17 10.73
C VAL A 80 0.08 -12.99 9.32
N ASP A 81 1.29 -12.48 9.21
CA ASP A 81 1.96 -12.31 7.93
C ASP A 81 2.29 -13.68 7.30
N MET A 82 1.53 -14.04 6.26
CA MET A 82 1.69 -15.29 5.49
C MET A 82 2.99 -15.33 4.67
N THR A 83 3.74 -14.23 4.59
CA THR A 83 4.97 -14.09 3.79
C THR A 83 6.10 -15.03 4.23
N ASN A 84 6.13 -15.45 5.50
CA ASN A 84 7.09 -16.46 5.95
C ASN A 84 6.75 -17.87 5.43
N TRP A 85 5.47 -18.22 5.31
CA TRP A 85 5.04 -19.52 4.79
C TRP A 85 5.46 -19.70 3.32
N PHE A 86 5.27 -18.68 2.48
CA PHE A 86 5.67 -18.72 1.08
C PHE A 86 7.20 -18.78 0.88
N ARG A 87 8.01 -18.30 1.82
CA ARG A 87 9.47 -18.46 1.77
C ARG A 87 9.87 -19.90 2.04
N VAL A 88 9.31 -20.52 3.08
CA VAL A 88 9.57 -21.92 3.42
C VAL A 88 9.05 -22.86 2.32
N ALA A 89 7.84 -22.61 1.79
CA ALA A 89 7.25 -23.41 0.73
C ALA A 89 8.08 -23.40 -0.56
N ARG A 90 8.69 -22.26 -0.93
CA ARG A 90 9.58 -22.18 -2.11
C ARG A 90 10.84 -23.02 -1.96
N ILE A 91 11.46 -22.98 -0.77
CA ILE A 91 12.64 -23.80 -0.48
C ILE A 91 12.26 -25.29 -0.53
N ALA A 92 11.16 -25.67 0.13
CA ALA A 92 10.68 -27.04 0.11
C ALA A 92 10.36 -27.55 -1.30
N ALA A 93 9.71 -26.74 -2.13
CA ALA A 93 9.41 -27.08 -3.52
C ALA A 93 10.69 -27.32 -4.33
N GLY A 94 11.72 -26.48 -4.16
CA GLY A 94 13.02 -26.69 -4.82
C GLY A 94 13.68 -28.00 -4.42
N VAL A 95 13.67 -28.34 -3.14
CA VAL A 95 14.20 -29.63 -2.63
C VAL A 95 13.44 -30.81 -3.22
N ILE A 96 12.10 -30.75 -3.26
CA ILE A 96 11.27 -31.81 -3.82
C ILE A 96 11.59 -32.04 -5.30
N VAL A 97 11.73 -30.96 -6.09
CA VAL A 97 12.06 -31.07 -7.52
C VAL A 97 13.41 -31.75 -7.72
N VAL A 98 14.44 -31.38 -6.94
CA VAL A 98 15.77 -32.02 -7.03
C VAL A 98 15.69 -33.51 -6.67
N VAL A 99 15.02 -33.85 -5.57
CA VAL A 99 14.88 -35.25 -5.12
C VAL A 99 14.11 -36.08 -6.15
N ALA A 100 13.00 -35.55 -6.67
CA ALA A 100 12.21 -36.21 -7.70
C ALA A 100 13.02 -36.39 -8.99
N SER A 101 13.83 -35.41 -9.38
CA SER A 101 14.68 -35.49 -10.58
C SER A 101 15.71 -36.60 -10.44
N ILE A 102 16.41 -36.68 -9.30
CA ILE A 102 17.38 -37.75 -9.01
C ILE A 102 16.69 -39.12 -9.00
N TYR A 103 15.52 -39.21 -8.37
CA TYR A 103 14.75 -40.46 -8.29
C TYR A 103 14.32 -40.96 -9.67
N LEU A 104 13.74 -40.08 -10.50
CA LEU A 104 13.26 -40.43 -11.83
C LEU A 104 14.41 -40.80 -12.79
N VAL A 105 15.50 -40.02 -12.80
CA VAL A 105 16.70 -40.33 -13.60
C VAL A 105 17.34 -41.64 -13.13
N GLY A 106 17.46 -41.85 -11.82
CA GLY A 106 17.99 -43.08 -11.26
C GLY A 106 17.14 -44.31 -11.61
N GLN A 107 15.82 -44.15 -11.66
CA GLN A 107 14.92 -45.21 -12.11
C GLN A 107 15.14 -45.55 -13.59
N GLU A 108 15.31 -44.54 -14.44
CA GLU A 108 15.51 -44.74 -15.88
C GLU A 108 16.89 -45.36 -16.17
N VAL A 109 17.95 -44.91 -15.50
CA VAL A 109 19.31 -45.47 -15.63
C VAL A 109 19.34 -46.95 -15.21
N ARG A 110 18.66 -47.31 -14.12
CA ARG A 110 18.57 -48.71 -13.65
C ARG A 110 17.77 -49.60 -14.61
N LYS A 111 16.72 -49.07 -15.24
CA LYS A 111 15.94 -49.79 -16.26
C LYS A 111 16.64 -49.89 -17.60
N SER A 112 17.45 -48.89 -17.95
CA SER A 112 18.13 -48.82 -19.25
C SER A 112 19.25 -49.87 -19.39
N GLY A 113 19.73 -50.45 -18.29
CA GLY A 113 20.71 -51.55 -18.33
C GLY A 113 22.02 -51.20 -19.07
N LYS A 114 22.25 -49.92 -19.34
CA LYS A 114 23.43 -49.43 -20.04
C LYS A 114 24.59 -49.38 -19.06
N ASN A 115 25.50 -50.34 -19.19
CA ASN A 115 26.87 -50.14 -18.74
C ASN A 115 27.35 -48.84 -19.39
N ILE A 116 27.91 -47.95 -18.58
CA ILE A 116 28.59 -46.75 -19.07
C ILE A 116 29.92 -47.26 -19.63
N ASP A 117 29.86 -47.90 -20.80
CA ASP A 117 31.06 -48.22 -21.54
C ASP A 117 31.66 -46.89 -22.00
N ASP A 118 32.96 -46.74 -21.75
CA ASP A 118 33.72 -45.54 -22.06
C ASP A 118 33.49 -45.16 -23.53
N THR A 119 33.03 -43.93 -23.78
CA THR A 119 32.52 -43.51 -25.10
C THR A 119 33.59 -43.68 -26.19
N GLU A 120 34.87 -43.67 -25.83
CA GLU A 120 35.96 -44.02 -26.74
C GLU A 120 37.09 -44.81 -26.06
N SER A 121 37.53 -45.89 -26.70
CA SER A 121 38.56 -46.80 -26.15
C SER A 121 40.00 -46.25 -26.25
N ASP A 122 40.24 -45.23 -27.11
CA ASP A 122 41.54 -44.59 -27.27
C ASP A 122 41.54 -43.17 -26.68
N PRO A 123 42.33 -42.90 -25.62
CA PRO A 123 42.37 -41.59 -24.94
C PRO A 123 42.82 -40.45 -25.86
N LYS A 124 43.54 -40.73 -26.95
CA LYS A 124 43.95 -39.70 -27.92
C LYS A 124 42.78 -39.23 -28.77
N LEU A 125 41.92 -40.14 -29.21
CA LEU A 125 40.76 -39.82 -30.03
C LEU A 125 39.73 -39.01 -29.24
N ALA A 126 39.44 -39.42 -28.00
CA ALA A 126 38.56 -38.70 -27.09
C ALA A 126 39.00 -37.24 -26.87
N PHE A 127 40.32 -37.00 -26.77
CA PHE A 127 40.88 -35.66 -26.63
C PHE A 127 40.65 -34.81 -27.88
N GLU A 128 40.83 -35.38 -29.08
CA GLU A 128 40.59 -34.65 -30.33
C GLU A 128 39.12 -34.27 -30.51
N GLU A 129 38.20 -35.18 -30.20
CA GLU A 129 36.77 -34.89 -30.25
C GLU A 129 36.35 -33.83 -29.23
N THR A 130 36.88 -33.92 -28.02
CA THR A 130 36.66 -32.92 -26.97
C THR A 130 37.18 -31.54 -27.40
N LYS A 131 38.38 -31.50 -28.00
CA LYS A 131 38.96 -30.25 -28.54
C LYS A 131 38.09 -29.66 -29.64
N LYS A 132 37.55 -30.50 -30.53
CA LYS A 132 36.63 -30.07 -31.60
C LYS A 132 35.32 -29.54 -31.05
N ALA A 133 34.73 -30.21 -30.05
CA ALA A 133 33.53 -29.76 -29.37
C ALA A 133 33.76 -28.41 -28.65
N LEU A 134 34.86 -28.27 -27.91
CA LEU A 134 35.22 -27.03 -27.23
C LEU A 134 35.46 -25.89 -28.22
N LEU A 135 36.10 -26.17 -29.36
CA LEU A 135 36.29 -25.19 -30.42
C LEU A 135 34.95 -24.72 -31.00
N MET A 136 33.99 -25.63 -31.19
CA MET A 136 32.65 -25.30 -31.68
C MET A 136 31.90 -24.40 -30.69
N ILE A 137 31.98 -24.72 -29.39
CA ILE A 137 31.41 -23.90 -28.32
C ILE A 137 32.05 -22.50 -28.33
N SER A 138 33.38 -22.42 -28.41
CA SER A 138 34.10 -21.14 -28.47
C SER A 138 33.70 -20.30 -29.69
N LYS A 139 33.58 -20.92 -30.86
CA LYS A 139 33.13 -20.25 -32.09
C LYS A 139 31.72 -19.69 -31.95
N ASN A 140 30.81 -20.47 -31.35
CA ASN A 140 29.43 -20.05 -31.11
C ASN A 140 29.36 -18.92 -30.06
N PHE A 141 30.17 -18.99 -29.01
CA PHE A 141 30.27 -17.95 -27.98
C PHE A 141 30.78 -16.63 -28.56
N ASN A 142 31.85 -16.67 -29.37
CA ASN A 142 32.38 -15.48 -30.06
C ASN A 142 31.39 -14.89 -31.07
N LYS A 143 30.53 -15.72 -31.68
CA LYS A 143 29.45 -15.25 -32.54
C LYS A 143 28.37 -14.55 -31.71
N ALA A 144 27.90 -15.19 -30.64
CA ALA A 144 26.89 -14.64 -29.75
C ALA A 144 27.34 -13.34 -29.08
N GLN A 145 28.60 -13.25 -28.63
CA GLN A 145 29.15 -12.02 -28.05
C GLN A 145 29.12 -10.85 -29.05
N ARG A 146 29.48 -11.09 -30.32
CA ARG A 146 29.41 -10.07 -31.37
C ARG A 146 27.98 -9.62 -31.66
N GLU A 147 27.03 -10.56 -31.68
CA GLU A 147 25.60 -10.23 -31.86
C GLU A 147 25.07 -9.43 -30.66
N ALA A 148 25.44 -9.79 -29.43
CA ALA A 148 25.08 -9.05 -28.22
C ALA A 148 25.70 -7.63 -28.19
N SER A 149 26.96 -7.47 -28.62
CA SER A 149 27.58 -6.14 -28.74
C SER A 149 26.84 -5.23 -29.73
N ARG A 150 26.30 -5.78 -30.82
CA ARG A 150 25.48 -5.01 -31.79
C ARG A 150 24.20 -4.50 -31.14
N ILE A 151 23.56 -5.29 -30.28
CA ILE A 151 22.35 -4.88 -29.56
C ILE A 151 22.63 -3.67 -28.65
N ASN A 152 23.75 -3.67 -27.93
CA ASN A 152 24.15 -2.52 -27.10
C ASN A 152 24.39 -1.26 -27.92
N LEU A 153 25.02 -1.41 -29.09
CA LEU A 153 25.31 -0.31 -30.02
C LEU A 153 24.03 0.29 -30.61
N LEU A 154 23.03 -0.54 -30.92
CA LEU A 154 21.71 -0.10 -31.37
C LEU A 154 20.96 0.66 -30.26
N ASN A 155 20.99 0.17 -29.02
CA ASN A 155 20.37 0.84 -27.89
C ASN A 155 21.02 2.21 -27.61
N GLU A 156 22.35 2.30 -27.68
CA GLU A 156 23.06 3.58 -27.53
C GLU A 156 22.71 4.57 -28.66
N ALA A 157 22.61 4.08 -29.91
CA ALA A 157 22.20 4.90 -31.04
C ALA A 157 20.75 5.39 -30.90
N GLU A 158 19.83 4.52 -30.46
CA GLU A 158 18.44 4.87 -30.20
C GLU A 158 18.30 5.92 -29.09
N GLN A 159 19.03 5.77 -27.98
CA GLN A 159 19.04 6.77 -26.91
C GLN A 159 19.57 8.13 -27.39
N LYS A 160 20.60 8.15 -28.25
CA LYS A 160 21.11 9.39 -28.86
C LYS A 160 20.10 10.04 -29.80
N ILE A 161 19.31 9.25 -30.54
CA ILE A 161 18.24 9.76 -31.41
C ILE A 161 17.06 10.28 -30.58
N GLN A 162 16.64 9.56 -29.54
CA GLN A 162 15.53 9.95 -28.67
C GLN A 162 15.84 11.19 -27.80
N ARG A 163 17.11 11.44 -27.45
CA ARG A 163 17.53 12.64 -26.72
C ARG A 163 17.63 13.90 -27.60
N LYS A 164 17.89 13.75 -28.90
CA LYS A 164 18.10 14.87 -29.84
C LYS A 164 16.87 15.70 -30.29
N PRO A 165 15.58 15.36 -30.08
CA PRO A 165 14.49 16.24 -30.56
C PRO A 165 14.34 17.53 -29.75
N ILE A 166 14.89 17.62 -28.53
CA ILE A 166 14.56 18.69 -27.58
C ILE A 166 15.65 19.79 -27.49
N GLU A 167 16.88 19.51 -27.90
CA GLU A 167 17.99 20.49 -27.81
C GLU A 167 17.99 21.53 -28.95
N ASN A 168 17.53 21.17 -30.16
CA ASN A 168 17.55 22.09 -31.30
C ASN A 168 16.50 23.22 -31.23
N GLU A 169 15.50 23.14 -30.35
CA GLU A 169 14.48 24.19 -30.17
C GLU A 169 14.87 25.23 -29.10
N LYS A 170 15.75 24.86 -28.15
CA LYS A 170 16.16 25.76 -27.05
C LYS A 170 17.28 26.72 -27.44
N GLU A 171 18.13 26.37 -28.40
CA GLU A 171 19.15 27.31 -28.92
C GLU A 171 18.57 28.37 -29.85
N GLN A 172 17.52 28.07 -30.63
CA GLN A 172 16.92 29.06 -31.53
C GLN A 172 16.12 30.14 -30.78
N LYS A 173 15.52 29.82 -29.62
CA LYS A 173 14.77 30.81 -28.82
C LYS A 173 15.64 31.75 -27.99
N LYS A 174 16.94 31.46 -27.82
CA LYS A 174 17.85 32.30 -27.00
C LYS A 174 18.55 33.42 -27.80
N VAL A 175 18.40 33.43 -29.13
CA VAL A 175 19.00 34.43 -30.03
C VAL A 175 17.99 35.52 -30.46
N SER A 176 16.70 35.42 -30.07
CA SER A 176 15.65 36.38 -30.43
C SER A 176 15.04 37.14 -29.24
N ILE A 177 15.83 37.43 -28.19
CA ILE A 177 15.49 38.46 -27.20
C ILE A 177 16.63 39.47 -27.16
#